data_AF-A0A964XB92-F1
#
_entry.id   AF-A0A964XB92-F1
#
_cell.length_a   1.000
_cell.length_b   1.000
_cell.length_c   1.000
_cell.angle_alpha   90.00
_cell.angle_beta   90.00
_cell.angle_gamma   90.00
#
_symmetry.space_group_name_H-M   'P 1'
#
loop_
_entity.id
_entity.type
_entity.pdbx_description
1 polymer ?
#
loop_
_entity_poly.entity_id
_entity_poly.type
_entity_poly.pdbx_seq_one_letter_code
_entity_poly.pdbx_strand_id
1 'polypeptide(L)'
;MDTLNRGPDPDTQEYGLKRNLLTNKRLEALLESVFGLSFHEVYVTNIFPFIKRGGISSHVPLRDAARTGLEFTKNELEIVKPKMTLGLGRVSQKVLDRIGIQHIKLPHPAARIGDTNTHEVIWHQRISEAGRPFALLA
;
A
#
# COMPACT_ATOMS: atom_id res chain seq x y z
N MET A 1 2.03 -22.33 -9.89
CA MET A 1 2.62 -21.35 -10.83
C MET A 1 2.15 -21.73 -12.22
N ASP A 2 1.04 -21.15 -12.69
CA ASP A 2 0.44 -21.49 -14.00
C ASP A 2 -0.45 -20.35 -14.52
N THR A 3 0.00 -19.10 -14.32
CA THR A 3 -0.75 -17.90 -14.73
C THR A 3 -0.19 -17.24 -15.99
N LEU A 4 1.01 -17.60 -16.44
CA LEU A 4 1.56 -17.09 -17.70
C LEU A 4 0.83 -17.65 -18.93
N ASN A 5 0.22 -18.83 -18.80
CA ASN A 5 -0.49 -19.51 -19.90
C ASN A 5 -1.95 -19.07 -20.07
N ARG A 6 -2.53 -18.32 -19.11
CA ARG A 6 -3.96 -17.98 -19.09
C ARG A 6 -4.26 -16.59 -19.65
N GLY A 7 -3.25 -15.93 -20.21
CA GLY A 7 -3.33 -14.52 -20.54
C GLY A 7 -3.39 -13.62 -19.30
N PRO A 8 -3.32 -12.30 -19.50
CA PRO A 8 -3.44 -11.34 -18.42
C PRO A 8 -4.86 -11.34 -17.83
N ASP A 9 -4.94 -11.12 -16.52
CA ASP A 9 -6.21 -11.02 -15.77
C ASP A 9 -6.95 -9.73 -16.17
N PRO A 10 -8.20 -9.79 -16.69
CA PRO A 10 -8.89 -8.61 -17.24
C PRO A 10 -9.04 -7.47 -16.22
N ASP A 11 -9.42 -7.79 -14.98
CA ASP A 11 -9.52 -6.83 -13.88
C ASP A 11 -8.18 -6.10 -13.66
N THR A 12 -7.08 -6.85 -13.64
CA THR A 12 -5.75 -6.28 -13.48
C THR A 12 -5.34 -5.41 -14.66
N GLN A 13 -5.76 -5.74 -15.89
CA GLN A 13 -5.47 -4.92 -17.07
C GLN A 13 -6.23 -3.59 -17.08
N GLU A 14 -7.50 -3.62 -16.70
CA GLU A 14 -8.37 -2.45 -16.73
C GLU A 14 -8.13 -1.52 -15.53
N TYR A 15 -7.94 -2.09 -14.34
CA TYR A 15 -7.89 -1.32 -13.08
C TYR A 15 -6.51 -1.34 -12.39
N GLY A 16 -5.54 -2.10 -12.90
CA GLY A 16 -4.25 -2.29 -12.23
C GLY A 16 -4.31 -3.15 -10.96
N LEU A 17 -5.48 -3.73 -10.64
CA LEU A 17 -5.72 -4.51 -9.42
C LEU A 17 -6.83 -5.54 -9.60
N LYS A 18 -6.86 -6.54 -8.72
CA LYS A 18 -7.96 -7.52 -8.65
C LYS A 18 -9.05 -7.05 -7.69
N ARG A 19 -10.20 -6.63 -8.19
CA ARG A 19 -11.29 -6.04 -7.36
C ARG A 19 -11.84 -7.02 -6.32
N ASN A 20 -11.81 -8.32 -6.66
CA ASN A 20 -12.28 -9.38 -5.78
C ASN A 20 -11.28 -9.86 -4.73
N LEU A 21 -10.04 -9.34 -4.73
CA LEU A 21 -9.06 -9.70 -3.72
C LEU A 21 -9.46 -9.08 -2.37
N LEU A 22 -9.61 -9.93 -1.34
CA LEU A 22 -10.02 -9.48 0.00
C LEU A 22 -9.14 -8.36 0.56
N THR A 23 -7.85 -8.36 0.25
CA THR A 23 -6.93 -7.28 0.67
C THR A 23 -7.31 -5.93 0.07
N ASN A 24 -7.77 -5.89 -1.19
CA ASN A 24 -8.17 -4.66 -1.86
C ASN A 24 -9.49 -4.15 -1.29
N LYS A 25 -10.49 -5.03 -1.12
CA LYS A 25 -11.77 -4.69 -0.47
C LYS A 25 -11.57 -4.11 0.92
N ARG A 26 -10.63 -4.65 1.68
CA ARG A 26 -10.30 -4.15 3.02
C ARG A 26 -9.55 -2.83 2.98
N LEU A 27 -8.67 -2.62 2.01
CA LEU A 27 -7.99 -1.35 1.83
C LEU A 27 -8.99 -0.25 1.48
N GLU A 28 -9.90 -0.52 0.54
CA GLU A 28 -10.99 0.39 0.16
C GLU A 28 -11.88 0.75 1.34
N ALA A 29 -12.35 -0.24 2.11
CA ALA A 29 -13.14 0.00 3.32
C ALA A 29 -12.42 0.88 4.35
N LEU A 30 -11.10 0.67 4.55
CA LEU A 30 -10.30 1.48 5.48
C LEU A 30 -10.05 2.90 4.96
N LEU A 31 -9.91 3.08 3.65
CA LEU A 31 -9.78 4.41 3.05
C LEU A 31 -11.07 5.22 3.23
N GLU A 32 -12.21 4.57 3.02
CA GLU A 32 -13.51 5.20 3.16
C GLU A 32 -13.84 5.50 4.63
N SER A 33 -13.65 4.54 5.56
CA SER A 33 -13.96 4.78 6.97
C SER A 33 -13.00 5.77 7.66
N VAL A 34 -11.71 5.70 7.33
CA VAL A 34 -10.68 6.52 7.99
C VAL A 34 -10.43 7.84 7.29
N PHE A 35 -10.71 7.99 5.99
CA PHE A 35 -10.42 9.25 5.28
C PHE A 35 -11.63 9.80 4.50
N GLY A 36 -12.71 9.04 4.37
CA GLY A 36 -13.81 9.39 3.46
C GLY A 36 -13.38 9.37 1.99
N LEU A 37 -12.29 8.66 1.65
CA LEU A 37 -11.72 8.60 0.31
C LEU A 37 -12.05 7.28 -0.36
N SER A 38 -12.40 7.33 -1.64
CA SER A 38 -12.49 6.16 -2.51
C SER A 38 -11.12 5.74 -3.03
N PHE A 39 -11.02 4.51 -3.53
CA PHE A 39 -9.77 3.99 -4.09
C PHE A 39 -9.25 4.80 -5.29
N HIS A 40 -10.15 5.40 -6.09
CA HIS A 40 -9.78 6.17 -7.29
C HIS A 40 -9.17 7.55 -6.96
N GLU A 41 -9.32 8.01 -5.72
CA GLU A 41 -8.78 9.29 -5.26
C GLU A 41 -7.37 9.16 -4.66
N VAL A 42 -6.87 7.94 -4.54
CA VAL A 42 -5.54 7.66 -3.99
C VAL A 42 -4.62 7.02 -5.02
N TYR A 43 -3.34 7.39 -4.94
CA TYR A 43 -2.30 6.71 -5.68
C TYR A 43 -1.74 5.55 -4.86
N VAL A 44 -1.90 4.32 -5.36
CA VAL A 44 -1.40 3.09 -4.70
C VAL A 44 -0.31 2.48 -5.56
N THR A 45 0.86 2.26 -4.97
CA THR A 45 2.01 1.60 -5.62
C THR A 45 2.61 0.52 -4.73
N ASN A 46 3.32 -0.42 -5.35
CA ASN A 46 4.07 -1.45 -4.66
C ASN A 46 5.54 -1.03 -4.55
N ILE A 47 6.10 -1.14 -3.34
CA ILE A 47 7.54 -0.92 -3.09
C ILE A 47 8.44 -1.86 -3.92
N PHE A 48 7.90 -3.01 -4.32
CA PHE A 48 8.58 -3.96 -5.20
C PHE A 48 7.68 -4.25 -6.41
N PRO A 49 7.90 -3.56 -7.55
CA PRO A 49 7.01 -3.65 -8.72
C PRO A 49 7.28 -4.89 -9.60
N PHE A 50 8.22 -5.76 -9.23
CA PHE A 50 8.60 -6.93 -10.02
C PHE A 50 7.93 -8.22 -9.55
N ILE A 51 7.85 -9.19 -10.46
CA ILE A 51 7.43 -10.55 -10.14
C ILE A 51 8.52 -11.22 -9.28
N LYS A 52 8.15 -11.60 -8.05
CA LYS A 52 9.03 -12.37 -7.16
C LYS A 52 8.85 -13.87 -7.37
N ARG A 53 9.89 -14.63 -7.06
CA ARG A 53 9.82 -16.10 -7.03
C ARG A 53 8.96 -16.57 -5.85
N GLY A 54 8.18 -17.63 -6.06
CA GLY A 54 7.29 -18.23 -5.07
C GLY A 54 5.85 -17.71 -5.12
N GLY A 55 5.14 -17.80 -4.00
CA GLY A 55 3.76 -17.34 -3.87
C GLY A 55 3.65 -15.84 -3.54
N ILE A 56 2.42 -15.32 -3.50
CA ILE A 56 2.13 -13.91 -3.18
C ILE A 56 2.71 -13.50 -1.82
N SER A 57 2.79 -14.42 -0.85
CA SER A 57 3.35 -14.18 0.48
C SER A 57 4.86 -14.48 0.60
N SER A 58 5.52 -14.88 -0.49
CA SER A 58 6.96 -15.20 -0.45
C SER A 58 7.80 -13.99 -0.06
N HIS A 59 8.88 -14.26 0.66
CA HIS A 59 9.79 -13.24 1.16
C HIS A 59 10.44 -12.47 0.00
N VAL A 60 10.51 -11.14 0.15
CA VAL A 60 11.33 -10.26 -0.68
C VAL A 60 12.46 -9.72 0.19
N PRO A 61 13.74 -9.95 -0.18
CA PRO A 61 14.86 -9.42 0.58
C PRO A 61 14.76 -7.90 0.71
N LEU A 62 14.97 -7.38 1.92
CA LEU A 62 14.86 -5.95 2.18
C LEU A 62 15.87 -5.12 1.36
N ARG A 63 17.04 -5.69 1.05
CA ARG A 63 18.03 -5.07 0.16
C ARG A 63 17.44 -4.81 -1.23
N ASP A 64 16.77 -5.80 -1.80
CA ASP A 64 16.18 -5.69 -3.13
C ASP A 64 14.99 -4.72 -3.11
N ALA A 65 14.11 -4.83 -2.11
CA ALA A 65 13.00 -3.90 -1.92
C ALA A 65 13.47 -2.44 -1.71
N ALA A 66 14.58 -2.23 -1.01
CA ALA A 66 15.14 -0.89 -0.82
C ALA A 66 15.73 -0.33 -2.11
N ARG A 67 16.42 -1.17 -2.92
CA ARG A 67 16.90 -0.78 -4.25
C ARG A 67 15.74 -0.35 -5.14
N THR A 68 14.67 -1.15 -5.20
CA THR A 68 13.50 -0.81 -6.02
C THR A 68 12.76 0.42 -5.48
N GLY A 69 12.69 0.60 -4.17
CA GLY A 69 12.14 1.82 -3.57
C GLY A 69 12.91 3.07 -3.99
N LEU A 70 14.25 3.00 -4.06
CA LEU A 70 15.09 4.12 -4.50
C LEU A 70 14.94 4.39 -6.00
N GLU A 71 14.93 3.35 -6.83
CA GLU A 71 14.89 3.46 -8.29
C GLU A 71 13.51 3.82 -8.84
N PHE A 72 12.44 3.36 -8.19
CA PHE A 72 11.07 3.50 -8.69
C PHE A 72 10.22 4.35 -7.76
N THR A 73 9.97 3.88 -6.52
CA THR A 73 9.01 4.54 -5.62
C THR A 73 9.38 5.99 -5.31
N LYS A 74 10.67 6.30 -5.13
CA LYS A 74 11.10 7.67 -4.89
C LYS A 74 10.71 8.59 -6.05
N ASN A 75 10.96 8.15 -7.29
CA ASN A 75 10.61 8.89 -8.50
C ASN A 75 9.09 9.01 -8.65
N GLU A 76 8.33 7.96 -8.36
CA GLU A 76 6.85 7.99 -8.36
C GLU A 76 6.32 9.05 -7.37
N LEU A 77 6.89 9.13 -6.17
CA LEU A 77 6.49 10.11 -5.16
C LEU A 77 6.86 11.55 -5.55
N GLU A 78 7.98 11.75 -6.24
CA GLU A 78 8.39 13.05 -6.78
C GLU A 78 7.44 13.53 -7.91
N ILE A 79 6.89 12.60 -8.69
CA ILE A 79 5.90 12.89 -9.74
C ILE A 79 4.52 13.18 -9.11
N VAL A 80 4.05 12.29 -8.24
CA VAL A 80 2.69 12.37 -7.66
C VAL A 80 2.57 13.49 -6.63
N LYS A 81 3.66 13.82 -5.91
CA LYS A 81 3.70 14.84 -4.86
C LYS A 81 2.54 14.72 -3.86
N PRO A 82 2.37 13.56 -3.21
CA PRO A 82 1.21 13.34 -2.35
C PRO A 82 1.25 14.26 -1.12
N LYS A 83 0.07 14.73 -0.69
CA LYS A 83 -0.08 15.47 0.58
C LYS A 83 0.28 14.61 1.80
N MET A 84 0.11 13.29 1.67
CA MET A 84 0.35 12.30 2.72
C MET A 84 0.79 10.97 2.10
N THR A 85 1.77 10.30 2.73
CA THR A 85 2.23 8.98 2.34
C THR A 85 1.95 7.96 3.44
N LEU A 86 1.41 6.81 3.07
CA LEU A 86 1.08 5.71 3.99
C LEU A 86 1.98 4.50 3.72
N GLY A 87 2.66 4.01 4.75
CA GLY A 87 3.47 2.79 4.69
C GLY A 87 2.70 1.58 5.21
N LEU A 88 2.14 0.78 4.30
CA LEU A 88 1.33 -0.39 4.63
C LEU A 88 2.18 -1.65 4.87
N GLY A 89 2.41 -2.00 6.14
CA GLY A 89 3.18 -3.18 6.55
C GLY A 89 4.70 -2.95 6.68
N ARG A 90 5.36 -3.89 7.37
CA ARG A 90 6.75 -3.68 7.84
C ARG A 90 7.78 -3.47 6.73
N VAL A 91 7.63 -4.15 5.59
CA VAL A 91 8.61 -4.05 4.48
C VAL A 91 8.54 -2.68 3.84
N SER A 92 7.33 -2.19 3.53
CA SER A 92 7.16 -0.87 2.92
C SER A 92 7.65 0.23 3.84
N GLN A 93 7.31 0.17 5.12
CA GLN A 93 7.77 1.12 6.13
C GLN A 93 9.30 1.18 6.22
N LYS A 94 9.97 0.02 6.30
CA LYS A 94 11.44 -0.04 6.35
C LYS A 94 12.09 0.49 5.07
N VAL A 95 11.46 0.30 3.91
CA VAL A 95 11.99 0.86 2.66
C VAL A 95 11.82 2.37 2.64
N LEU A 96 10.62 2.89 2.95
CA LEU A 96 10.35 4.32 3.02
C LEU A 96 11.28 5.04 4.01
N ASP A 97 11.51 4.44 5.19
CA ASP A 97 12.50 4.92 6.16
C ASP A 97 13.90 5.02 5.52
N ARG A 98 14.34 3.99 4.79
CA ARG A 98 15.69 3.94 4.16
C ARG A 98 15.88 4.94 3.03
N ILE A 99 14.82 5.24 2.28
CA ILE A 99 14.88 6.21 1.16
C ILE A 99 14.54 7.64 1.59
N GLY A 100 14.35 7.88 2.89
CA GLY A 100 14.13 9.21 3.45
C GLY A 100 12.74 9.79 3.18
N ILE A 101 11.73 8.93 2.99
CA ILE A 101 10.36 9.36 2.74
C ILE A 101 9.56 9.36 4.05
N GLN A 102 9.08 10.55 4.43
CA GLN A 102 8.15 10.69 5.56
C GLN A 102 6.84 9.98 5.25
N HIS A 103 6.37 9.14 6.17
CA HIS A 103 5.14 8.39 6.00
C HIS A 103 4.52 8.00 7.35
N ILE A 104 3.22 7.71 7.34
CA ILE A 104 2.50 7.14 8.49
C ILE A 104 2.63 5.62 8.43
N LYS A 105 3.07 5.00 9.53
CA LYS A 105 3.29 3.55 9.61
C LYS A 105 1.99 2.86 9.99
N LEU A 106 1.40 2.14 9.03
CA LEU A 106 0.11 1.49 9.19
C LEU A 106 0.19 -0.03 9.00
N PRO A 107 -0.63 -0.83 9.71
CA PRO A 107 -0.71 -2.27 9.46
C PRO A 107 -1.20 -2.54 8.03
N HIS A 108 -0.71 -3.63 7.44
CA HIS A 108 -1.15 -4.05 6.10
C HIS A 108 -2.59 -4.60 6.16
N PRO A 109 -3.48 -4.27 5.22
CA PRO A 109 -4.89 -4.67 5.23
C PRO A 109 -5.16 -6.18 4.97
N ALA A 110 -4.13 -7.02 5.04
CA ALA A 110 -4.28 -8.45 4.74
C ALA A 110 -4.92 -9.18 5.91
N ALA A 111 -5.83 -10.11 5.63
CA ALA A 111 -6.60 -10.80 6.67
C ALA A 111 -5.79 -11.65 7.65
N ARG A 112 -4.59 -12.07 7.26
CA ARG A 112 -3.65 -12.76 8.14
C ARG A 112 -2.99 -11.86 9.20
N ILE A 113 -3.18 -10.54 9.11
CA ILE A 113 -2.58 -9.56 10.04
C ILE A 113 -3.55 -9.15 11.14
N GLY A 114 -4.86 -9.13 10.85
CA GLY A 114 -5.91 -8.74 11.79
C GLY A 114 -7.27 -8.60 11.09
N ASP A 115 -8.31 -8.21 11.81
CA ASP A 115 -9.62 -7.81 11.26
C ASP A 115 -9.66 -6.32 10.89
N THR A 116 -10.72 -5.88 10.19
CA THR A 116 -10.83 -4.51 9.69
C THR A 116 -11.06 -3.49 10.80
N ASN A 117 -11.87 -3.82 11.82
CA ASN A 117 -12.18 -2.90 12.92
C ASN A 117 -10.91 -2.61 13.74
N THR A 118 -10.12 -3.65 14.05
CA THR A 118 -8.84 -3.47 14.72
C THR A 118 -7.88 -2.60 13.90
N HIS A 119 -7.83 -2.79 12.57
CA HIS A 119 -7.01 -1.95 11.71
C HIS A 119 -7.49 -0.50 11.69
N GLU A 120 -8.79 -0.25 11.61
CA GLU A 120 -9.38 1.09 11.61
C GLU A 120 -9.00 1.87 12.88
N VAL A 121 -9.16 1.26 14.06
CA VAL A 121 -8.75 1.86 15.34
C VAL A 121 -7.26 2.23 15.33
N ILE A 122 -6.41 1.31 14.87
CA ILE A 122 -4.96 1.57 14.76
C ILE A 122 -4.68 2.71 13.78
N TRP A 123 -5.36 2.76 12.64
CA TRP A 123 -5.16 3.81 11.64
C TRP A 123 -5.52 5.18 12.21
N HIS A 124 -6.70 5.33 12.82
CA HIS A 124 -7.09 6.57 13.48
C HIS A 124 -6.07 7.03 14.53
N GLN A 125 -5.60 6.11 15.38
CA GLN A 125 -4.59 6.41 16.38
C GLN A 125 -3.31 6.95 15.75
N ARG A 126 -2.75 6.25 14.75
CA ARG A 126 -1.48 6.62 14.10
C ARG A 126 -1.56 7.92 13.32
N ILE A 127 -2.71 8.22 12.72
CA ILE A 127 -2.93 9.47 11.99
C ILE A 127 -3.03 10.64 12.97
N SER A 128 -3.73 10.45 14.09
CA SER A 128 -3.83 11.45 15.16
C SER A 128 -2.45 11.75 15.77
N GLU A 129 -1.66 10.70 16.08
CA GLU A 129 -0.28 10.82 16.58
C GLU A 129 0.65 11.56 15.62
N ALA A 130 0.41 11.46 14.30
CA ALA A 130 1.19 12.17 13.29
C ALA A 130 0.89 13.67 13.20
N GLY A 131 -0.04 14.20 14.03
CA GLY A 131 -0.36 15.62 14.10
C GLY A 131 -1.01 16.17 12.82
N ARG A 132 -1.62 15.29 12.01
CA ARG A 132 -2.33 15.67 10.78
C ARG A 132 -3.83 15.75 11.10
N PRO A 133 -4.42 16.94 11.29
CA PRO A 133 -5.87 17.05 11.46
C PRO A 133 -6.56 16.61 10.16
N PHE A 134 -7.65 15.86 10.31
CA PHE A 134 -8.54 15.42 9.23
C PHE A 134 -9.07 16.57 8.35
N ALA A 135 -9.08 17.80 8.88
CA ALA A 135 -9.66 18.99 8.26
C ALA A 135 -8.89 19.57 7.04
N LEU A 136 -7.89 18.89 6.49
CA LEU A 136 -7.09 19.36 5.34
C LEU A 136 -7.18 18.44 4.10
N LEU A 137 -8.09 17.46 4.11
CA LEU A 137 -8.28 16.53 3.01
C LEU A 137 -9.60 16.75 2.22
N ALA A 138 -10.40 17.74 2.62
CA ALA A 138 -11.51 18.28 1.81
C ALA A 138 -11.05 19.52 1.03
#